data_AF-A0A6N1DU03-F1
#
_entry.id   AF-A0A6N1DU03-F1
#
_cell.length_a   1.000
_cell.length_b   1.000
_cell.length_c   1.000
_cell.angle_alpha   90.00
_cell.angle_beta   90.00
_cell.angle_gamma   90.00
#
_symmetry.space_group_name_H-M   'P 1'
#
loop_
_entity.id
_entity.type
_entity.pdbx_description
1 polymer ?
#
loop_
_entity_poly.entity_id
_entity_poly.type
_entity_poly.pdbx_seq_one_letter_code
_entity_poly.pdbx_strand_id
1 'polypeptide(L)'
;MKKTNLKDTLKEITEDKKIGRLRKSYKEATNYFKKGNFLILAVGFISGLIFKDLVTSLANDIILGAISSIYNFKNADINSLAWYGIKYGKFIGILINFILITLILFIILVVVFFIKSFITDFRNKRKPPVEEGIEKQITIEEQILEQLKLINEKLNSTEEKNDEKNKI
;
A
#
# COMPACT_ATOMS: atom_id res chain seq x y z
N MET A 1 5.42 5.04 64.71
CA MET A 1 4.54 5.87 63.87
C MET A 1 5.32 6.32 62.64
N LYS A 2 5.20 5.62 61.51
CA LYS A 2 5.97 5.90 60.28
C LYS A 2 5.28 7.07 59.56
N LYS A 3 5.87 8.28 59.62
CA LYS A 3 5.42 9.40 58.77
C LYS A 3 5.87 9.10 57.34
N THR A 4 5.06 8.34 56.61
CA THR A 4 5.18 8.22 55.16
C THR A 4 4.94 9.60 54.56
N ASN A 5 5.93 10.10 53.81
CA ASN A 5 5.89 11.43 53.23
C ASN A 5 4.79 11.47 52.17
N LEU A 6 3.80 12.33 52.35
CA LEU A 6 2.66 12.50 51.44
C LEU A 6 3.12 12.80 50.00
N LYS A 7 4.32 13.37 49.83
CA LYS A 7 4.91 13.65 48.52
C LYS A 7 5.34 12.37 47.77
N ASP A 8 5.76 11.34 48.51
CA ASP A 8 6.22 10.08 47.93
C ASP A 8 5.04 9.22 47.47
N THR A 9 3.95 9.19 48.26
CA THR A 9 2.70 8.52 47.87
C THR A 9 2.02 9.23 46.70
N LEU A 10 2.06 10.57 46.64
CA LEU A 10 1.53 11.31 45.50
C LEU A 10 2.36 11.05 44.23
N LYS A 11 3.68 10.98 44.31
CA LYS A 11 4.53 10.61 43.16
C LYS A 11 4.22 9.21 42.63
N GLU A 12 4.07 8.24 43.53
CA GLU A 12 3.76 6.84 43.18
C GLU A 12 2.38 6.71 42.51
N ILE A 13 1.35 7.38 43.05
CA ILE A 13 0.00 7.42 42.45
C ILE A 13 0.01 8.11 41.08
N THR A 14 0.88 9.11 40.87
CA THR A 14 0.95 9.83 39.59
C THR A 14 1.69 9.00 38.52
N GLU A 15 2.77 8.31 38.90
CA GLU A 15 3.51 7.37 38.03
C GLU A 15 2.65 6.17 37.62
N ASP A 16 1.97 5.52 38.57
CA ASP A 16 1.14 4.34 38.29
C ASP A 16 -0.04 4.68 37.35
N LYS A 17 -0.70 5.82 37.59
CA LYS A 17 -1.78 6.33 36.74
C LYS A 17 -1.29 6.73 35.34
N LYS A 18 -0.03 7.16 35.20
CA LYS A 18 0.62 7.49 33.92
C LYS A 18 0.97 6.22 33.13
N ILE A 19 1.50 5.19 33.80
CA ILE A 19 1.78 3.87 33.21
C ILE A 19 0.49 3.19 32.75
N GLY A 20 -0.59 3.27 33.54
CA GLY A 20 -1.92 2.79 33.16
C GLY A 20 -2.48 3.46 31.91
N ARG A 21 -2.29 4.78 31.76
CA ARG A 21 -2.67 5.53 30.56
C ARG A 21 -1.86 5.12 29.34
N LEU A 22 -0.54 4.97 29.46
CA LEU A 22 0.32 4.54 28.35
C LEU A 22 -0.03 3.13 27.86
N ARG A 23 -0.29 2.19 28.78
CA ARG A 23 -0.76 0.84 28.42
C ARG A 23 -2.11 0.87 27.72
N LYS A 24 -3.04 1.73 28.17
CA LYS A 24 -4.35 1.93 27.53
C LYS A 24 -4.21 2.51 26.12
N SER A 25 -3.40 3.55 25.96
CA SER A 25 -3.12 4.16 24.65
C SER A 25 -2.43 3.20 23.68
N TYR A 26 -1.48 2.37 24.16
CA TYR A 26 -0.87 1.34 23.32
C TYR A 26 -1.88 0.27 22.89
N LYS A 27 -2.76 -0.17 23.81
CA LYS A 27 -3.83 -1.13 23.50
C LYS A 27 -4.82 -0.57 22.49
N GLU A 28 -5.21 0.69 22.64
CA GLU A 28 -6.06 1.41 21.69
C GLU A 28 -5.38 1.52 20.32
N ALA A 29 -4.13 2.01 20.26
CA ALA A 29 -3.36 2.11 19.02
C ALA A 29 -3.24 0.75 18.32
N THR A 30 -2.86 -0.30 19.04
CA THR A 30 -2.79 -1.67 18.52
C THR A 30 -4.14 -2.12 17.96
N ASN A 31 -5.24 -1.83 18.66
CA ASN A 31 -6.59 -2.10 18.16
C ASN A 31 -6.92 -1.31 16.88
N TYR A 32 -6.39 -0.10 16.69
CA TYR A 32 -6.51 0.64 15.43
C TYR A 32 -5.72 -0.02 14.28
N PHE A 33 -4.48 -0.45 14.51
CA PHE A 33 -3.68 -1.16 13.50
C PHE A 33 -4.28 -2.52 13.12
N LYS A 34 -4.90 -3.22 14.08
CA LYS A 34 -5.60 -4.50 13.86
C LYS A 34 -6.84 -4.38 12.95
N LYS A 35 -7.33 -3.17 12.64
CA LYS A 35 -8.46 -2.96 11.72
C LYS A 35 -8.13 -3.30 10.25
N GLY A 36 -6.91 -3.76 9.94
CA GLY A 36 -6.53 -4.34 8.65
C GLY A 36 -6.32 -3.33 7.52
N ASN A 37 -7.28 -2.41 7.31
CA ASN A 37 -7.27 -1.43 6.23
C ASN A 37 -6.03 -0.51 6.25
N PHE A 38 -5.58 -0.11 7.43
CA PHE A 38 -4.37 0.70 7.59
C PHE A 38 -3.09 -0.06 7.23
N LEU A 39 -3.01 -1.36 7.57
CA LEU A 39 -1.81 -2.16 7.30
C LEU A 39 -1.60 -2.37 5.80
N ILE A 40 -2.68 -2.61 5.04
CA ILE A 40 -2.61 -2.74 3.58
C ILE A 40 -2.13 -1.43 2.95
N LEU A 41 -2.66 -0.29 3.41
CA LEU A 41 -2.22 1.03 2.95
C LEU A 41 -0.74 1.30 3.28
N ALA A 42 -0.31 0.98 4.50
CA ALA A 42 1.07 1.18 4.96
C ALA A 42 2.06 0.31 4.16
N VAL A 43 1.74 -0.95 3.93
CA VAL A 43 2.57 -1.86 3.12
C VAL A 43 2.64 -1.38 1.68
N GLY A 44 1.51 -0.95 1.10
CA GLY A 44 1.47 -0.38 -0.25
C GLY A 44 2.32 0.88 -0.40
N PHE A 45 2.23 1.80 0.58
CA PHE A 45 3.02 3.03 0.59
C PHE A 45 4.53 2.77 0.69
N ILE A 46 4.96 1.93 1.65
CA ILE A 46 6.39 1.61 1.85
C ILE A 46 6.95 0.87 0.63
N SER A 47 6.19 -0.08 0.09
CA SER A 47 6.57 -0.79 -1.14
C SER A 47 6.72 0.19 -2.31
N GLY A 48 5.82 1.15 -2.44
CA GLY A 48 5.88 2.20 -3.46
C GLY A 48 7.11 3.12 -3.30
N LEU A 49 7.50 3.47 -2.08
CA LEU A 49 8.70 4.25 -1.82
C LEU A 49 9.97 3.51 -2.23
N ILE A 50 10.10 2.25 -1.80
CA ILE A 50 11.27 1.42 -2.16
C ILE A 50 11.31 1.19 -3.67
N PHE A 51 10.16 0.93 -4.31
CA PHE A 51 10.08 0.77 -5.75
C PHE A 51 10.51 2.02 -6.51
N LYS A 52 10.07 3.21 -6.07
CA LYS A 52 10.52 4.49 -6.63
C LYS A 52 12.05 4.60 -6.55
N ASP A 53 12.65 4.25 -5.42
CA ASP A 53 14.10 4.34 -5.24
C ASP A 53 14.83 3.36 -6.18
N LEU A 54 14.32 2.13 -6.35
CA LEU A 54 14.85 1.15 -7.31
C LEU A 54 14.80 1.68 -8.75
N VAL A 55 13.67 2.25 -9.18
CA VAL A 55 13.53 2.84 -10.52
C VAL A 55 14.48 4.03 -10.70
N THR A 56 14.61 4.87 -9.67
CA THR A 56 15.48 6.05 -9.69
C THR A 56 16.96 5.64 -9.81
N SER A 57 17.39 4.60 -9.10
CA SER A 57 18.77 4.09 -9.19
C SER A 57 19.04 3.43 -10.54
N LEU A 58 18.09 2.64 -11.08
CA LEU A 58 18.22 2.09 -12.42
C LEU A 58 18.36 3.20 -13.49
N ALA A 59 17.62 4.29 -13.33
CA ALA A 59 17.69 5.44 -14.24
C ALA A 59 19.03 6.16 -14.18
N ASN A 60 19.42 6.60 -12.99
CA ASN A 60 20.53 7.51 -12.82
C ASN A 60 21.88 6.79 -12.71
N ASP A 61 21.93 5.65 -12.04
CA ASP A 61 23.19 5.00 -11.74
C ASP A 61 23.57 4.03 -12.86
N ILE A 62 22.60 3.29 -13.41
CA ILE A 62 22.86 2.28 -14.44
C ILE A 62 22.77 2.87 -15.85
N ILE A 63 21.61 3.43 -16.22
CA ILE A 63 21.38 3.88 -17.60
C ILE A 63 22.20 5.13 -17.90
N LEU A 64 22.09 6.17 -17.07
CA LEU A 64 22.87 7.39 -17.29
C LEU A 64 24.37 7.14 -17.12
N GLY A 65 24.79 6.29 -16.19
CA GLY A 65 26.18 5.84 -16.05
C GLY A 65 26.70 5.14 -17.30
N ALA A 66 25.93 4.20 -17.86
CA ALA A 66 26.29 3.49 -19.10
C ALA A 66 26.37 4.45 -20.29
N ILE A 67 25.42 5.37 -20.44
CA ILE A 67 25.41 6.39 -21.50
C ILE A 67 26.62 7.33 -21.34
N SER A 68 26.88 7.83 -20.13
CA SER A 68 28.02 8.71 -19.85
C SER A 68 29.36 8.06 -20.22
N SER A 69 29.52 6.76 -19.89
CA SER A 69 30.72 6.00 -20.21
C SER A 69 30.92 5.79 -21.72
N ILE A 70 29.84 5.63 -22.49
CA ILE A 70 29.91 5.41 -23.94
C ILE A 70 30.17 6.72 -24.68
N TYR A 71 29.55 7.82 -24.25
CA TYR A 71 29.62 9.11 -24.94
C TYR A 71 30.68 10.07 -24.37
N ASN A 72 31.50 9.64 -23.40
CA ASN A 72 32.44 10.50 -22.66
C ASN A 72 31.79 11.79 -22.15
N PHE A 73 30.50 11.70 -21.81
CA PHE A 73 29.74 12.83 -21.29
C PHE A 73 30.13 12.97 -19.82
N LYS A 74 31.29 13.58 -19.57
CA LYS A 74 31.79 13.90 -18.24
C LYS A 74 30.67 14.68 -17.56
N ASN A 75 30.00 14.03 -16.60
CA ASN A 75 28.77 14.45 -15.93
C ASN A 75 28.58 15.95 -16.10
N ALA A 76 27.70 16.34 -17.03
CA ALA A 76 27.45 17.76 -17.24
C ALA A 76 27.15 18.32 -15.86
N ASP A 77 27.95 19.28 -15.42
CA ASP A 77 27.83 19.94 -14.14
C ASP A 77 26.64 20.92 -14.24
N ILE A 78 25.51 20.42 -14.72
CA ILE A 78 24.24 21.13 -14.89
C ILE A 78 23.82 21.70 -13.54
N ASN A 79 24.17 21.04 -12.44
CA ASN A 79 23.90 21.51 -11.08
C ASN A 79 24.71 22.75 -10.68
N SER A 80 25.86 23.02 -11.31
CA SER A 80 26.71 24.19 -11.03
C SER A 80 26.40 25.39 -11.94
N LEU A 81 25.47 25.25 -12.90
CA LEU A 81 25.02 26.37 -13.74
C LEU A 81 24.22 27.36 -12.89
N ALA A 82 24.83 28.51 -12.66
CA ALA A 82 24.21 29.66 -12.01
C ALA A 82 24.44 30.91 -12.87
N TRP A 83 23.39 31.70 -13.04
CA TRP A 83 23.40 32.95 -13.79
C TRP A 83 22.98 34.02 -12.80
N TYR A 84 23.86 34.98 -12.55
CA TYR A 84 23.58 36.09 -11.62
C TYR A 84 23.13 35.64 -10.23
N GLY A 85 23.68 34.54 -9.70
CA GLY A 85 23.34 34.00 -8.37
C GLY A 85 22.08 33.12 -8.32
N ILE A 86 21.34 32.98 -9.42
CA ILE A 86 20.18 32.08 -9.51
C ILE A 86 20.65 30.70 -9.99
N LYS A 87 20.54 29.70 -9.12
CA LYS A 87 20.91 28.29 -9.40
C LYS A 87 19.81 27.54 -10.16
N TYR A 88 19.55 27.91 -11.41
CA TYR A 88 18.60 27.18 -12.27
C TYR A 88 19.11 25.78 -12.66
N GLY A 89 20.41 25.54 -12.51
CA GLY A 89 21.02 24.23 -12.68
C GLY A 89 20.37 23.09 -11.92
N LYS A 90 19.94 23.33 -10.68
CA LYS A 90 19.24 22.33 -9.87
C LYS A 90 17.84 22.01 -10.44
N PHE A 91 17.13 23.03 -10.92
CA PHE A 91 15.81 22.85 -11.50
C PHE A 91 15.88 22.07 -12.82
N ILE A 92 16.82 22.42 -13.70
CA ILE A 92 16.99 21.69 -14.97
C ILE A 92 17.44 20.25 -14.71
N GLY A 93 18.30 20.00 -13.73
CA GLY A 93 18.68 18.65 -13.31
C GLY A 93 17.47 17.82 -12.85
N ILE A 94 16.58 18.41 -12.04
CA ILE A 94 15.33 17.74 -11.61
C ILE A 94 14.42 17.45 -12.82
N LEU A 95 14.34 18.37 -13.78
CA LEU A 95 13.54 18.19 -14.98
C LEU A 95 14.07 17.04 -15.85
N ILE A 96 15.38 17.00 -16.11
CA ILE A 96 16.01 15.87 -16.84
C ILE A 96 15.75 14.55 -16.12
N ASN A 97 15.94 14.51 -14.79
CA ASN A 97 15.70 13.31 -14.00
C ASN A 97 14.23 12.85 -14.07
N PHE A 98 13.28 13.77 -14.07
CA PHE A 98 11.86 13.45 -14.24
C PHE A 98 11.59 12.79 -15.60
N ILE A 99 12.08 13.37 -16.70
CA ILE A 99 11.94 12.78 -18.04
C ILE A 99 12.54 11.36 -18.06
N LEU A 100 13.72 11.17 -17.45
CA LEU A 100 14.42 9.90 -17.45
C LEU A 100 13.63 8.81 -16.70
N ILE A 101 13.20 9.10 -15.46
CA ILE A 101 12.42 8.18 -14.63
C ILE A 101 11.09 7.82 -15.33
N THR A 102 10.40 8.80 -15.90
CA THR A 102 9.15 8.55 -16.64
C THR A 102 9.37 7.64 -17.85
N LEU A 103 10.45 7.85 -18.61
CA LEU A 103 10.78 7.00 -19.75
C LEU A 103 11.04 5.55 -19.34
N ILE A 104 11.75 5.35 -18.23
CA ILE A 104 12.10 4.01 -17.74
C ILE A 104 10.88 3.31 -17.17
N LEU A 105 10.05 4.03 -16.42
CA LEU A 105 8.79 3.49 -15.93
C LEU A 105 7.90 3.04 -17.08
N PHE A 106 7.88 3.79 -18.19
CA PHE A 106 7.17 3.41 -19.41
C PHE A 106 7.73 2.11 -20.01
N ILE A 107 9.06 1.98 -20.16
CA ILE A 107 9.69 0.75 -20.69
C ILE A 107 9.36 -0.46 -19.83
N ILE A 108 9.49 -0.35 -18.50
CA ILE A 108 9.16 -1.44 -17.57
C ILE A 108 7.69 -1.85 -17.72
N LEU A 109 6.79 -0.87 -17.79
CA LEU A 109 5.37 -1.12 -17.97
C LEU A 109 5.08 -1.85 -19.28
N VAL A 110 5.70 -1.43 -20.38
CA VAL A 110 5.60 -2.10 -21.69
C VAL A 110 6.13 -3.53 -21.61
N VAL A 111 7.26 -3.78 -20.96
CA VAL A 111 7.82 -5.13 -20.78
C VAL A 111 6.85 -6.03 -20.00
N VAL A 112 6.27 -5.53 -18.89
CA VAL A 112 5.28 -6.29 -18.11
C VAL A 112 4.03 -6.60 -18.94
N PHE A 113 3.50 -5.63 -19.68
CA PHE A 113 2.36 -5.86 -20.58
C PHE A 113 2.70 -6.81 -21.72
N PHE A 114 3.91 -6.71 -22.27
CA PHE A 114 4.39 -7.60 -23.32
C PHE A 114 4.51 -9.04 -22.81
N ILE A 115 5.11 -9.25 -21.64
CA ILE A 115 5.20 -10.57 -21.00
C ILE A 115 3.80 -11.13 -20.73
N LYS A 116 2.87 -10.31 -20.22
CA LYS A 116 1.48 -10.73 -19.99
C LYS A 116 0.80 -11.15 -21.30
N SER A 117 0.93 -10.35 -22.36
CA SER A 117 0.39 -10.66 -23.69
C SER A 117 1.00 -11.96 -24.21
N PHE A 118 2.33 -12.08 -24.13
CA PHE A 118 3.07 -13.25 -24.57
C PHE A 118 2.64 -14.51 -23.80
N ILE A 119 2.57 -14.48 -22.46
CA ILE A 119 2.12 -15.62 -21.67
C ILE A 119 0.66 -15.99 -21.99
N THR A 120 -0.22 -15.00 -22.21
CA THR A 120 -1.62 -15.23 -22.56
C THR A 120 -1.76 -15.92 -23.93
N ASP A 121 -0.97 -15.49 -24.91
CA ASP A 121 -0.95 -16.07 -26.27
C ASP A 121 -0.44 -17.52 -26.28
N PHE A 122 0.49 -17.86 -25.37
CA PHE A 122 0.96 -19.24 -25.18
C PHE A 122 -0.02 -20.09 -24.36
N ARG A 123 -0.73 -19.51 -23.38
CA ARG A 123 -1.71 -20.21 -22.53
C ARG A 123 -2.99 -20.59 -23.28
N ASN A 124 -3.44 -19.76 -24.23
CA ASN A 124 -4.60 -20.05 -25.07
C ASN A 124 -4.48 -21.29 -25.95
N LYS A 125 -3.26 -21.84 -26.14
CA LYS A 125 -3.04 -23.09 -26.91
C LYS A 125 -2.95 -24.36 -26.04
N ARG A 126 -2.87 -24.26 -24.70
CA ARG A 126 -2.70 -25.42 -23.79
C ARG A 126 -3.35 -25.16 -22.41
N LYS A 127 -4.63 -25.52 -22.25
CA LYS A 127 -5.43 -25.65 -21.00
C LYS A 127 -5.99 -24.35 -20.33
N PRO A 128 -7.19 -24.47 -19.70
CA PRO A 128 -8.03 -23.34 -19.25
C PRO A 128 -7.40 -22.53 -18.09
N PRO A 129 -7.91 -21.32 -17.84
CA PRO A 129 -7.16 -20.22 -17.23
C PRO A 129 -6.78 -20.53 -15.78
N VAL A 130 -5.48 -20.50 -15.48
CA VAL A 130 -5.03 -20.24 -14.11
C VAL A 130 -5.23 -18.75 -13.87
N GLU A 131 -6.39 -18.49 -13.29
CA GLU A 131 -6.79 -17.28 -12.60
C GLU A 131 -5.61 -16.75 -11.76
N GLU A 132 -4.98 -15.66 -12.24
CA GLU A 132 -3.85 -14.98 -11.60
C GLU A 132 -4.37 -13.69 -10.97
N GLY A 133 -4.76 -13.76 -9.70
CA GLY A 133 -4.41 -12.73 -8.72
C GLY A 133 -5.33 -11.53 -8.58
N ILE A 134 -6.59 -11.59 -9.03
CA ILE A 134 -7.65 -10.62 -8.66
C ILE A 134 -8.84 -11.31 -7.94
N GLU A 135 -8.86 -12.63 -7.82
CA GLU A 135 -10.00 -13.41 -7.28
C GLU A 135 -10.54 -13.03 -5.89
N LYS A 136 -9.83 -12.28 -5.04
CA LYS A 136 -10.33 -12.12 -3.66
C LYS A 136 -11.42 -11.08 -3.43
N GLN A 137 -11.88 -10.35 -4.45
CA GLN A 137 -13.10 -9.53 -4.30
C GLN A 137 -14.39 -10.29 -4.64
N ILE A 138 -14.28 -11.44 -5.32
CA ILE A 138 -15.45 -12.22 -5.78
C ILE A 138 -16.15 -12.93 -4.59
N THR A 139 -15.45 -13.18 -3.48
CA THR A 139 -16.01 -13.90 -2.32
C THR A 139 -16.97 -13.07 -1.46
N ILE A 140 -16.76 -11.76 -1.33
CA ILE A 140 -17.65 -10.93 -0.48
C ILE A 140 -18.99 -10.71 -1.17
N GLU A 141 -18.97 -10.48 -2.49
CA GLU A 141 -20.18 -10.31 -3.28
C GLU A 141 -20.99 -11.62 -3.35
N GLU A 142 -20.33 -12.77 -3.52
CA GLU A 142 -20.96 -14.09 -3.44
C GLU A 142 -21.55 -14.37 -2.05
N GLN A 143 -20.82 -14.05 -0.97
CA GLN A 143 -21.32 -14.19 0.40
C GLN A 143 -22.54 -13.31 0.69
N ILE A 144 -22.56 -12.08 0.14
CA ILE A 144 -23.72 -11.19 0.26
C ILE A 144 -24.91 -11.79 -0.50
N LEU A 145 -24.71 -12.28 -1.73
CA LEU A 145 -25.77 -12.86 -2.54
C LEU A 145 -26.35 -14.15 -1.91
N GLU A 146 -25.50 -15.01 -1.35
CA GLU A 146 -25.91 -16.21 -0.62
C GLU A 146 -26.72 -15.85 0.64
N GLN A 147 -26.27 -14.85 1.41
CA GLN A 147 -27.00 -14.35 2.57
C GLN A 147 -28.36 -13.75 2.20
N LEU A 148 -28.44 -12.99 1.10
CA LEU A 148 -29.72 -12.43 0.61
C LEU A 148 -30.70 -13.54 0.18
N LYS A 149 -30.23 -14.59 -0.49
CA LYS A 149 -31.06 -15.76 -0.83
C LYS A 149 -31.56 -16.49 0.41
N LEU A 150 -30.68 -16.76 1.37
CA LEU A 150 -31.05 -17.40 2.64
C LEU A 150 -32.04 -16.56 3.45
N ILE A 151 -31.92 -15.23 3.43
CA ILE A 151 -32.86 -14.34 4.09
C ILE A 151 -34.24 -14.41 3.41
N ASN A 152 -34.31 -14.34 2.07
CA ASN A 152 -35.58 -14.44 1.35
C ASN A 152 -36.24 -15.82 1.53
N GLU A 153 -35.47 -16.90 1.53
CA GLU A 153 -35.97 -18.27 1.77
C GLU A 153 -36.50 -18.42 3.21
N LYS A 154 -35.79 -17.86 4.20
CA LYS A 154 -36.25 -17.84 5.60
C LYS A 154 -37.50 -16.99 5.79
N LEU A 155 -37.64 -15.88 5.08
CA LEU A 155 -38.83 -15.03 5.14
C LEU A 155 -40.04 -15.76 4.53
N ASN A 156 -39.91 -16.32 3.33
CA ASN A 156 -41.00 -17.07 2.67
C ASN A 156 -41.43 -18.30 3.48
N SER A 157 -40.48 -19.06 4.04
CA SER A 157 -40.81 -20.22 4.90
C SER A 157 -41.37 -19.82 6.27
N THR A 158 -41.18 -18.57 6.70
CA THR A 158 -41.81 -18.02 7.92
C THR A 158 -43.22 -17.51 7.62
N GLU A 159 -43.47 -16.96 6.44
CA GLU A 159 -44.81 -16.59 5.97
C GLU A 159 -45.70 -17.84 5.80
N GLU A 160 -45.21 -18.90 5.15
CA GLU A 160 -45.95 -20.17 5.00
C GLU A 160 -46.31 -20.83 6.35
N LYS A 161 -45.40 -20.80 7.33
CA LYS A 161 -45.65 -21.35 8.67
C LYS A 161 -46.64 -20.54 9.51
N ASN A 162 -46.70 -19.22 9.30
CA ASN A 162 -47.65 -18.36 10.02
C ASN A 162 -49.06 -18.46 9.45
N ASP A 163 -49.19 -18.66 8.13
CA ASP A 163 -50.48 -18.90 7.47
C ASP A 163 -51.05 -20.28 7.82
N GLU A 164 -50.21 -21.31 7.98
CA GLU A 164 -50.67 -22.66 8.36
C GLU A 164 -51.11 -22.73 9.84
N LYS A 165 -50.50 -21.92 10.72
CA LYS A 165 -50.84 -21.89 12.17
C LYS A 165 -52.08 -21.05 12.49
N ASN A 166 -52.46 -20.11 11.61
CA ASN A 166 -53.69 -19.30 11.73
C ASN A 166 -54.93 -19.95 11.10
N LYS A 167 -54.79 -21.17 10.55
CA LYS A 167 -55.89 -21.93 9.91
C LYS A 167 -56.47 -23.05 10.80
N ILE A 168 -56.12 -23.07 12.08
CA ILE A 168 -56.65 -23.97 13.12
C ILE A 168 -57.44 -23.15 14.15
#